data_AF-A0A2P8KLB1-F1
#
_entry.id   AF-A0A2P8KLB1-F1
#
_cell.length_a   1.000
_cell.length_b   1.000
_cell.length_c   1.000
_cell.angle_alpha   90.00
_cell.angle_beta   90.00
_cell.angle_gamma   90.00
#
_symmetry.space_group_name_H-M   'P 1'
#
loop_
_entity.id
_entity.type
_entity.pdbx_description
1 polymer ?
#
loop_
_entity_poly.entity_id
_entity_poly.type
_entity_poly.pdbx_seq_one_letter_code
_entity_poly.pdbx_strand_id
1 'polypeptide(L)'
;MSETEDRPAIDERLSRAINSSNLVPTKMDDDGGRIGTLELLAAAGWTGRKLEFVLGRALIALESEWDTSEQPRVPREHDIVALASVMPLRVDVLDEEGEPVREPNGQVKAVETTPKQRRRMAQTQAEEWYEKERVRLIGRVRTLPMAQKALIAWGTNHNIRSPESKALSMLAWWLDHRCPTCLGTKLDPVPVGGRGSVRCCKACSGTGERPLPFDDKHCQDGRQLERAMIDAKHRAMQQIKRFTASAHRG
;
A
#
# COMPACT_ATOMS: atom_id res chain seq x y z
N MET A 1 23.30 2.21 34.14
CA MET A 1 22.47 2.74 33.04
C MET A 1 21.45 1.68 32.72
N SER A 2 20.24 1.78 33.26
CA SER A 2 19.20 0.78 33.02
C SER A 2 18.67 0.96 31.60
N GLU A 3 18.92 -0.02 30.75
CA GLU A 3 18.21 -0.19 29.47
C GLU A 3 16.72 -0.15 29.77
N THR A 4 16.04 0.91 29.35
CA THR A 4 14.59 0.89 29.23
C THR A 4 14.29 -0.12 28.13
N GLU A 5 14.07 -1.38 28.52
CA GLU A 5 13.63 -2.46 27.66
C GLU A 5 12.37 -1.96 26.92
N ASP A 6 12.54 -1.59 25.66
CA ASP A 6 11.53 -0.92 24.86
C ASP A 6 10.40 -1.92 24.63
N ARG A 7 9.30 -1.75 25.37
CA ARG A 7 8.21 -2.73 25.37
C ARG A 7 7.49 -2.62 24.03
N PRO A 8 7.42 -3.70 23.22
CA PRO A 8 6.78 -3.64 21.92
C PRO A 8 5.31 -3.25 22.08
N ALA A 9 4.88 -2.29 21.27
CA ALA A 9 3.51 -1.80 21.27
C ALA A 9 2.53 -2.90 20.80
N ILE A 10 1.23 -2.71 21.05
CA ILE A 10 0.21 -3.75 20.81
C ILE A 10 0.11 -4.11 19.32
N ASP A 11 0.28 -3.13 18.45
CA ASP A 11 0.40 -3.32 16.99
C ASP A 11 1.57 -4.23 16.64
N GLU A 12 2.77 -3.96 17.16
CA GLU A 12 3.95 -4.79 16.88
C GLU A 12 3.74 -6.24 17.35
N ARG A 13 3.18 -6.40 18.55
CA ARG A 13 2.86 -7.71 19.13
C ARG A 13 1.80 -8.45 18.33
N LEU A 14 0.77 -7.75 17.86
CA LEU A 14 -0.31 -8.34 17.08
C LEU A 14 0.17 -8.73 15.68
N SER A 15 0.99 -7.90 15.04
CA SER A 15 1.64 -8.22 13.76
C SER A 15 2.54 -9.46 13.88
N ARG A 16 3.33 -9.55 14.97
CA ARG A 16 4.12 -10.75 15.25
C ARG A 16 3.24 -11.97 15.48
N ALA A 17 2.11 -11.81 16.16
CA ALA A 17 1.21 -12.89 16.47
C ALA A 17 0.49 -13.45 15.24
N ILE A 18 0.02 -12.57 14.34
CA ILE A 18 -0.63 -12.95 13.08
C ILE A 18 0.29 -13.79 12.19
N ASN A 19 1.60 -13.53 12.24
CA ASN A 19 2.61 -14.24 11.46
C ASN A 19 3.29 -15.39 12.22
N SER A 20 2.91 -15.65 13.47
CA SER A 20 3.52 -16.72 14.26
C SER A 20 2.99 -18.09 13.85
N SER A 21 3.91 -19.05 13.69
CA SER A 21 3.57 -20.48 13.61
C SER A 21 3.49 -21.16 14.97
N ASN A 22 3.92 -20.47 16.04
CA ASN A 22 3.89 -20.96 17.42
C ASN A 22 2.71 -20.34 18.18
N LEU A 23 1.73 -21.17 18.51
CA LEU A 23 0.51 -20.83 19.24
C LEU A 23 0.45 -21.50 20.61
N VAL A 24 1.60 -21.77 21.22
CA VAL A 24 1.65 -22.37 22.56
C VAL A 24 1.00 -21.39 23.56
N PRO A 25 -0.02 -21.83 24.32
CA PRO A 25 -0.58 -21.04 25.41
C PRO A 25 0.54 -20.71 26.40
N THR A 26 0.79 -19.42 26.61
CA THR A 26 1.82 -19.02 27.57
C THR A 26 1.12 -18.83 28.90
N LYS A 27 1.53 -19.56 29.95
CA LYS A 27 1.00 -19.32 31.29
C LYS A 27 1.34 -17.88 31.68
N MET A 28 0.36 -17.14 32.20
CA MET A 28 0.44 -15.69 32.45
C MET A 28 1.58 -15.24 33.38
N ASP A 29 2.26 -16.17 34.06
CA ASP A 29 3.15 -15.87 35.18
C ASP A 29 4.65 -16.03 34.88
N ASP A 30 5.06 -16.74 33.81
CA ASP A 30 6.48 -17.07 33.61
C ASP A 30 7.31 -15.91 32.98
N ASP A 31 6.66 -14.95 32.30
CA ASP A 31 7.31 -13.85 31.55
C ASP A 31 6.93 -12.44 32.05
N GLY A 32 6.54 -12.30 33.33
CA GLY A 32 6.30 -10.98 33.95
C GLY A 32 5.05 -10.25 33.42
N GLY A 33 3.96 -10.97 33.16
CA GLY A 33 2.67 -10.40 32.76
C GLY A 33 2.51 -10.16 31.25
N ARG A 34 3.35 -10.77 30.42
CA ARG A 34 3.22 -10.71 28.95
C ARG A 34 2.11 -11.66 28.49
N ILE A 35 1.06 -11.10 27.84
CA ILE A 35 0.05 -11.91 27.12
C ILE A 35 0.75 -12.64 25.97
N GLY A 36 0.59 -13.96 25.93
CA GLY A 36 1.10 -14.80 24.87
C GLY A 36 0.45 -14.55 23.52
N THR A 37 1.06 -15.09 22.48
CA THR A 37 0.62 -14.96 21.09
C THR A 37 -0.82 -15.43 20.89
N LEU A 38 -1.16 -16.58 21.50
CA LEU A 38 -2.47 -17.20 21.38
C LEU A 38 -3.55 -16.33 22.04
N GLU A 39 -3.29 -15.83 23.24
CA GLU A 39 -4.22 -15.00 24.00
C GLU A 39 -4.46 -13.65 23.32
N LEU A 40 -3.44 -13.09 22.67
CA LEU A 40 -3.57 -11.87 21.87
C LEU A 40 -4.43 -12.09 20.61
N LEU A 41 -4.25 -13.23 19.92
CA LEU A 41 -5.10 -13.61 18.78
C LEU A 41 -6.53 -13.93 19.21
N ALA A 42 -6.71 -14.57 20.37
CA ALA A 42 -8.03 -14.83 20.94
C ALA A 42 -8.73 -13.52 21.30
N ALA A 43 -8.03 -12.57 21.92
CA ALA A 43 -8.54 -11.23 22.19
C ALA A 43 -8.94 -10.51 20.91
N ALA A 44 -8.12 -10.60 19.85
CA ALA A 44 -8.47 -10.09 18.52
C ALA A 44 -9.69 -10.82 17.95
N GLY A 45 -9.81 -12.14 18.09
CA GLY A 45 -10.97 -12.92 17.65
C GLY A 45 -12.28 -12.53 18.36
N TRP A 46 -12.19 -12.17 19.64
CA TRP A 46 -13.35 -11.88 20.48
C TRP A 46 -13.88 -10.45 20.40
N THR A 47 -13.14 -9.51 19.80
CA THR A 47 -13.65 -8.17 19.54
C THR A 47 -14.93 -8.26 18.70
N GLY A 48 -15.99 -7.59 19.14
CA GLY A 48 -17.38 -7.91 18.81
C GLY A 48 -17.73 -8.01 17.31
N ARG A 49 -18.89 -8.62 17.02
CA ARG A 49 -19.39 -8.87 15.65
C ARG A 49 -19.77 -7.62 14.84
N LYS A 50 -19.54 -6.41 15.37
CA LYS A 50 -19.86 -5.18 14.64
C LYS A 50 -18.91 -5.03 13.45
N LEU A 51 -19.46 -4.56 12.33
CA LEU A 51 -18.75 -4.44 11.06
C LEU A 51 -17.45 -3.62 11.16
N GLU A 52 -17.45 -2.52 11.92
CA GLU A 52 -16.26 -1.68 12.16
C GLU A 52 -15.08 -2.48 12.74
N PHE A 53 -15.34 -3.41 13.67
CA PHE A 53 -14.30 -4.23 14.28
C PHE A 53 -13.85 -5.37 13.38
N VAL A 54 -14.75 -5.93 12.56
CA VAL A 54 -14.40 -6.91 11.54
C VAL A 54 -13.47 -6.28 10.49
N LEU A 55 -13.84 -5.10 9.98
CA LEU A 55 -13.01 -4.33 9.04
C LEU A 55 -11.66 -3.99 9.67
N GLY A 56 -11.65 -3.42 10.88
CA GLY A 56 -10.41 -3.02 11.55
C GLY A 56 -9.42 -4.18 11.74
N ARG A 57 -9.89 -5.36 12.15
CA ARG A 57 -9.03 -6.55 12.27
C ARG A 57 -8.52 -7.05 10.94
N ALA A 58 -9.38 -7.07 9.92
CA ALA A 58 -8.99 -7.48 8.59
C ALA A 58 -7.90 -6.55 8.05
N LEU A 59 -7.99 -5.23 8.31
CA LEU A 59 -6.98 -4.25 7.92
C LEU A 59 -5.65 -4.45 8.66
N ILE A 60 -5.69 -4.70 9.98
CA ILE A 60 -4.47 -4.98 10.75
C ILE A 60 -3.77 -6.25 10.22
N ALA A 61 -4.53 -7.31 9.96
CA ALA A 61 -3.99 -8.54 9.41
C ALA A 61 -3.43 -8.35 8.00
N LEU A 62 -4.14 -7.58 7.17
CA LEU A 62 -3.74 -7.22 5.82
C LEU A 62 -2.43 -6.44 5.77
N GLU A 63 -2.30 -5.41 6.60
CA GLU A 63 -1.10 -4.59 6.70
C GLU A 63 0.08 -5.42 7.23
N SER A 64 -0.13 -6.23 8.26
CA SER A 64 0.93 -7.09 8.80
C SER A 64 1.41 -8.16 7.82
N GLU A 65 0.50 -8.75 7.03
CA GLU A 65 0.85 -9.71 5.98
C GLU A 65 1.57 -9.01 4.80
N TRP A 66 1.17 -7.79 4.47
CA TRP A 66 1.82 -6.99 3.44
C TRP A 66 3.23 -6.55 3.83
N ASP A 67 3.44 -6.13 5.07
CA ASP A 67 4.75 -5.71 5.58
C ASP A 67 5.76 -6.86 5.65
N THR A 68 5.28 -8.10 5.81
CA THR A 68 6.11 -9.31 5.79
C THR A 68 6.30 -9.90 4.39
N SER A 69 5.52 -9.45 3.41
CA SER A 69 5.67 -9.87 2.02
C SER A 69 6.87 -9.20 1.35
N GLU A 70 7.49 -9.88 0.38
CA GLU A 70 8.50 -9.26 -0.48
C GLU A 70 7.85 -8.19 -1.35
N GLN A 71 7.92 -6.94 -0.89
CA GLN A 71 7.39 -5.78 -1.62
C GLN A 71 8.15 -5.59 -2.94
N PRO A 72 7.45 -5.16 -4.02
CA PRO A 72 8.12 -4.95 -5.29
C PRO A 72 9.20 -3.89 -5.13
N ARG A 73 10.38 -4.16 -5.65
CA ARG A 73 11.46 -3.17 -5.64
C ARG A 73 11.07 -2.01 -6.56
N VAL A 74 11.07 -0.79 -6.03
CA VAL A 74 10.85 0.40 -6.85
C VAL A 74 11.99 0.56 -7.85
N PRO A 75 11.71 0.74 -9.16
CA PRO A 75 12.74 1.02 -10.16
C PRO A 75 13.56 2.24 -9.77
N ARG A 76 14.88 2.07 -9.72
CA ARG A 76 15.84 3.13 -9.41
C ARG A 76 16.32 3.79 -10.69
N GLU A 77 16.99 4.94 -10.55
CA GLU A 77 17.53 5.67 -11.69
C GLU A 77 18.45 4.80 -12.59
N HIS A 78 19.25 3.90 -12.01
CA HIS A 78 20.09 3.01 -12.82
C HIS A 78 19.26 1.98 -13.62
N ASP A 79 18.12 1.52 -13.12
CA ASP A 79 17.23 0.62 -13.87
C ASP A 79 16.61 1.36 -15.04
N ILE A 80 16.20 2.61 -14.82
CA ILE A 80 15.63 3.47 -15.85
C ILE A 80 16.66 3.75 -16.95
N VAL A 81 17.92 4.02 -16.58
CA VAL A 81 19.02 4.22 -17.53
C VAL A 81 19.32 2.93 -18.31
N ALA A 82 19.37 1.78 -17.63
CA ALA A 82 19.56 0.49 -18.29
C ALA A 82 18.40 0.18 -19.27
N LEU A 83 17.16 0.41 -18.85
CA LEU A 83 15.98 0.23 -19.68
C LEU A 83 15.96 1.20 -20.87
N ALA A 84 16.36 2.45 -20.68
CA ALA A 84 16.48 3.44 -21.75
C ALA A 84 17.52 3.04 -22.82
N SER A 85 18.55 2.28 -22.44
CA SER A 85 19.57 1.81 -23.38
C SER A 85 19.03 0.78 -24.37
N VAL A 86 18.03 0.00 -23.97
CA VAL A 86 17.38 -1.03 -24.81
C VAL A 86 16.09 -0.53 -25.48
N MET A 87 15.67 0.72 -25.23
CA MET A 87 14.52 1.33 -25.90
C MET A 87 14.77 1.50 -27.41
N PRO A 88 13.74 1.36 -28.26
CA PRO A 88 13.88 1.43 -29.71
C PRO A 88 14.41 2.81 -30.14
N LEU A 89 15.40 2.80 -31.04
CA LEU A 89 15.99 4.00 -31.63
C LEU A 89 15.08 4.69 -32.64
N ARG A 90 14.08 3.98 -33.16
CA ARG A 90 13.06 4.49 -34.07
C ARG A 90 11.70 4.04 -33.58
N VAL A 91 10.76 4.96 -33.55
CA VAL A 91 9.36 4.68 -33.23
C VAL A 91 8.49 5.12 -34.39
N ASP A 92 7.48 4.31 -34.68
CA ASP A 92 6.51 4.61 -35.70
C ASP A 92 5.69 5.84 -35.28
N VAL A 93 5.47 6.74 -36.22
CA VAL A 93 4.57 7.88 -36.01
C VAL A 93 3.16 7.35 -36.11
N LEU A 94 2.40 7.49 -35.04
CA LEU A 94 0.98 7.15 -35.01
C LEU A 94 0.14 8.38 -35.34
N ASP A 95 -0.98 8.19 -36.03
CA ASP A 95 -2.01 9.22 -36.23
C ASP A 95 -2.90 9.38 -34.98
N GLU A 96 -3.97 10.19 -35.09
CA GLU A 96 -4.88 10.46 -33.96
C GLU A 96 -5.68 9.22 -33.56
N GLU A 97 -5.90 8.28 -34.49
CA GLU A 97 -6.54 6.99 -34.26
C GLU A 97 -5.58 5.92 -33.70
N GLY A 98 -4.27 6.21 -33.67
CA GLY A 98 -3.25 5.29 -33.18
C GLY A 98 -2.69 4.33 -34.24
N GLU A 99 -3.01 4.57 -35.51
CA GLU A 99 -2.52 3.79 -36.66
C GLU A 99 -1.20 4.36 -37.18
N PRO A 100 -0.28 3.52 -37.68
CA PRO A 100 1.01 3.96 -38.18
C PRO A 100 0.82 4.81 -39.45
N VAL A 101 1.26 6.07 -39.39
CA VAL A 101 1.26 7.00 -40.51
C VAL A 101 2.15 6.43 -41.62
N ARG A 102 1.56 6.22 -42.81
CA ARG A 102 2.30 5.73 -43.98
C ARG A 102 2.71 6.87 -44.89
N GLU A 103 3.93 6.78 -45.41
CA GLU A 103 4.44 7.64 -46.46
C GLU A 103 3.83 7.28 -47.83
N PRO A 104 3.91 8.18 -48.85
CA PRO A 104 3.35 7.92 -50.18
C PRO A 104 3.93 6.69 -50.89
N ASN A 105 5.10 6.23 -50.46
CA ASN A 105 5.79 5.03 -50.94
C ASN A 105 5.27 3.74 -50.27
N GLY A 106 4.30 3.83 -49.34
CA GLY A 106 3.73 2.70 -48.59
C GLY A 106 4.52 2.28 -47.35
N GLN A 107 5.65 2.92 -47.03
CA GLN A 107 6.43 2.64 -45.83
C GLN A 107 5.85 3.35 -44.60
N VAL A 108 6.02 2.76 -43.41
CA VAL A 108 5.63 3.40 -42.15
C VAL A 108 6.61 4.52 -41.82
N LYS A 109 6.08 5.70 -41.56
CA LYS A 109 6.87 6.86 -41.14
C LYS A 109 7.38 6.62 -39.73
N ALA A 110 8.69 6.51 -39.56
CA ALA A 110 9.33 6.34 -38.27
C ALA A 110 10.27 7.51 -37.95
N VAL A 111 10.20 8.00 -36.71
CA VAL A 111 11.06 9.10 -36.22
C VAL A 111 12.12 8.55 -35.27
N GLU A 112 13.34 9.06 -35.39
CA GLU A 112 14.44 8.71 -34.48
C GLU A 112 14.16 9.23 -33.07
N THR A 113 14.33 8.36 -32.08
CA THR A 113 14.10 8.71 -30.67
C THR A 113 15.33 9.37 -30.08
N THR A 114 15.15 10.59 -29.59
CA THR A 114 16.18 11.28 -28.82
C THR A 114 16.47 10.53 -27.51
N PRO A 115 17.69 10.64 -26.94
CA PRO A 115 18.00 10.04 -25.63
C PRO A 115 17.02 10.45 -24.52
N LYS A 116 16.52 11.70 -24.58
CA LYS A 116 15.51 12.22 -23.65
C LYS A 116 14.17 11.50 -23.81
N GLN A 117 13.72 11.27 -25.05
CA GLN A 117 12.48 10.52 -25.32
C GLN A 117 12.61 9.07 -24.85
N ARG A 118 13.73 8.39 -25.14
CA ARG A 118 13.97 7.02 -24.69
C ARG A 118 13.96 6.90 -23.17
N ARG A 119 14.55 7.86 -22.46
CA ARG A 119 14.48 7.90 -20.99
C ARG A 119 13.04 8.07 -20.49
N ARG A 120 12.24 8.92 -21.14
CA ARG A 120 10.82 9.08 -20.78
C ARG A 120 10.01 7.80 -21.02
N MET A 121 10.22 7.14 -22.15
CA MET A 121 9.58 5.85 -22.45
C MET A 121 9.97 4.78 -21.42
N ALA A 122 11.26 4.71 -21.06
CA ALA A 122 11.75 3.81 -20.02
C ALA A 122 11.13 4.12 -18.65
N GLN A 123 10.97 5.41 -18.29
CA GLN A 123 10.28 5.81 -17.06
C GLN A 123 8.84 5.31 -17.03
N THR A 124 8.07 5.58 -18.10
CA THR A 124 6.67 5.13 -18.20
C THR A 124 6.57 3.61 -18.13
N GLN A 125 7.41 2.88 -18.85
CA GLN A 125 7.40 1.42 -18.82
C GLN A 125 7.80 0.85 -17.45
N ALA A 126 8.76 1.48 -16.76
CA ALA A 126 9.14 1.08 -15.41
C ALA A 126 8.02 1.33 -14.39
N GLU A 127 7.33 2.47 -14.50
CA GLU A 127 6.16 2.81 -13.68
C GLU A 127 5.00 1.83 -13.92
N GLU A 128 4.69 1.52 -15.17
CA GLU A 128 3.67 0.54 -15.53
C GLU A 128 4.01 -0.86 -15.02
N TRP A 129 5.27 -1.27 -15.15
CA TRP A 129 5.73 -2.55 -14.62
C TRP A 129 5.58 -2.59 -13.09
N TYR A 130 6.01 -1.55 -12.39
CA TYR A 130 5.88 -1.47 -10.93
C TYR A 130 4.42 -1.51 -10.49
N GLU A 131 3.53 -0.80 -11.18
CA GLU A 131 2.09 -0.81 -10.91
C GLU A 131 1.50 -2.21 -11.08
N LYS A 132 1.82 -2.89 -12.19
CA LYS A 132 1.37 -4.26 -12.47
C LYS A 132 1.90 -5.25 -11.42
N GLU A 133 3.17 -5.15 -11.05
CA GLU A 133 3.78 -6.01 -10.04
C GLU A 133 3.15 -5.78 -8.67
N ARG A 134 2.91 -4.52 -8.30
CA ARG A 134 2.26 -4.16 -7.04
C ARG A 134 0.87 -4.77 -6.93
N VAL A 135 0.03 -4.58 -7.95
CA VAL A 135 -1.33 -5.14 -7.97
C VAL A 135 -1.28 -6.67 -7.92
N ARG A 136 -0.34 -7.31 -8.63
CA ARG A 136 -0.15 -8.76 -8.58
C ARG A 136 0.20 -9.25 -7.17
N LEU A 137 1.12 -8.58 -6.48
CA LEU A 137 1.54 -8.96 -5.12
C LEU A 137 0.42 -8.74 -4.11
N ILE A 138 -0.31 -7.63 -4.19
CA ILE A 138 -1.48 -7.37 -3.34
C ILE A 138 -2.51 -8.48 -3.51
N GLY A 139 -2.77 -8.94 -4.75
CA GLY A 139 -3.67 -10.05 -5.02
C GLY A 139 -3.28 -11.40 -4.40
N ARG A 140 -2.03 -11.57 -3.94
CA ARG A 140 -1.55 -12.79 -3.26
C ARG A 140 -1.71 -12.74 -1.75
N VAL A 141 -2.03 -11.59 -1.18
CA VAL A 141 -2.19 -11.42 0.28
C VAL A 141 -3.44 -12.16 0.74
N ARG A 142 -3.30 -13.14 1.64
CA ARG A 142 -4.38 -14.08 1.99
C ARG A 142 -5.55 -13.40 2.68
N THR A 143 -5.27 -12.36 3.46
CA THR A 143 -6.26 -11.59 4.22
C THR A 143 -7.05 -10.58 3.37
N LEU A 144 -6.61 -10.32 2.13
CA LEU A 144 -7.23 -9.34 1.23
C LEU A 144 -8.74 -9.59 0.99
N PRO A 145 -9.22 -10.82 0.68
CA PRO A 145 -10.64 -11.03 0.40
C PRO A 145 -11.55 -10.71 1.60
N MET A 146 -11.05 -10.91 2.82
CA MET A 146 -11.79 -10.59 4.03
C MET A 146 -11.89 -9.08 4.24
N ALA A 147 -10.78 -8.36 4.08
CA ALA A 147 -10.75 -6.90 4.16
C ALA A 147 -11.62 -6.25 3.07
N GLN A 148 -11.57 -6.79 1.85
CA GLN A 148 -12.39 -6.34 0.73
C GLN A 148 -13.88 -6.52 1.01
N LYS A 149 -14.31 -7.70 1.46
CA LYS A 149 -15.72 -7.95 1.81
C LYS A 149 -16.21 -7.01 2.92
N ALA A 150 -15.39 -6.81 3.96
CA ALA A 150 -15.74 -5.92 5.06
C ALA A 150 -15.84 -4.45 4.61
N LEU A 151 -14.93 -4.00 3.74
CA LEU A 151 -14.94 -2.63 3.21
C LEU A 151 -16.11 -2.40 2.26
N ILE A 152 -16.45 -3.39 1.42
CA ILE A 152 -17.64 -3.35 0.55
C ILE A 152 -18.89 -3.22 1.42
N ALA A 153 -19.07 -4.09 2.41
CA ALA A 153 -20.22 -4.04 3.31
C ALA A 153 -20.30 -2.69 4.06
N TRP A 154 -19.15 -2.13 4.46
CA TRP A 154 -19.12 -0.81 5.08
C TRP A 154 -19.58 0.26 4.08
N GLY A 155 -19.06 0.25 2.86
CA GLY A 155 -19.42 1.20 1.81
C GLY A 155 -20.90 1.13 1.43
N THR A 156 -21.45 -0.08 1.31
CA THR A 156 -22.89 -0.29 1.06
C THR A 156 -23.74 0.33 2.18
N ASN A 157 -23.37 0.14 3.44
CA ASN A 157 -24.09 0.71 4.59
C ASN A 157 -24.02 2.24 4.67
N HIS A 158 -23.03 2.85 4.00
CA HIS A 158 -22.80 4.30 4.01
C HIS A 158 -23.10 4.96 2.65
N ASN A 159 -23.86 4.27 1.77
CA ASN A 159 -24.29 4.78 0.47
C ASN A 159 -23.13 5.21 -0.46
N ILE A 160 -21.96 4.58 -0.34
CA ILE A 160 -20.87 4.78 -1.29
C ILE A 160 -21.31 4.25 -2.65
N ARG A 161 -21.02 5.00 -3.72
CA ARG A 161 -21.40 4.57 -5.07
C ARG A 161 -20.47 3.46 -5.55
N SER A 162 -21.05 2.32 -5.92
CA SER A 162 -20.33 1.16 -6.47
C SER A 162 -19.13 0.72 -5.58
N PRO A 163 -19.37 0.35 -4.31
CA PRO A 163 -18.29 0.02 -3.38
C PRO A 163 -17.45 -1.18 -3.84
N GLU A 164 -18.03 -2.11 -4.62
CA GLU A 164 -17.37 -3.30 -5.15
C GLU A 164 -16.22 -2.94 -6.10
N SER A 165 -16.41 -1.92 -6.95
CA SER A 165 -15.38 -1.47 -7.90
C SER A 165 -14.30 -0.60 -7.23
N LYS A 166 -14.60 -0.03 -6.06
CA LYS A 166 -13.70 0.88 -5.34
C LYS A 166 -12.84 0.18 -4.29
N ALA A 167 -13.38 -0.84 -3.62
CA ALA A 167 -12.75 -1.44 -2.45
C ALA A 167 -11.34 -1.97 -2.73
N LEU A 168 -11.12 -2.67 -3.85
CA LEU A 168 -9.80 -3.21 -4.16
C LEU A 168 -8.76 -2.11 -4.39
N SER A 169 -9.09 -1.10 -5.18
CA SER A 169 -8.18 0.03 -5.43
C SER A 169 -7.89 0.83 -4.16
N MET A 170 -8.86 0.99 -3.27
CA MET A 170 -8.66 1.63 -1.97
C MET A 170 -7.76 0.81 -1.05
N LEU A 171 -7.97 -0.50 -0.97
CA LEU A 171 -7.09 -1.40 -0.20
C LEU A 171 -5.67 -1.43 -0.77
N ALA A 172 -5.54 -1.43 -2.10
CA ALA A 172 -4.25 -1.40 -2.76
C ALA A 172 -3.49 -0.09 -2.51
N TRP A 173 -4.20 1.05 -2.50
CA TRP A 173 -3.64 2.33 -2.09
C TRP A 173 -3.26 2.31 -0.60
N TRP A 174 -4.12 1.82 0.29
CA TRP A 174 -3.85 1.75 1.72
C TRP A 174 -2.55 1.02 2.05
N LEU A 175 -2.34 -0.14 1.41
CA LEU A 175 -1.14 -0.96 1.59
C LEU A 175 0.15 -0.30 1.08
N ASP A 176 0.09 0.48 0.01
CA ASP A 176 1.26 1.21 -0.53
C ASP A 176 0.84 2.57 -1.08
N HIS A 177 0.56 3.49 -0.16
CA HIS A 177 0.21 4.86 -0.48
C HIS A 177 1.45 5.72 -0.69
N ARG A 178 2.68 5.18 -0.64
CA ARG A 178 3.91 5.96 -0.82
C ARG A 178 4.01 6.49 -2.25
N CYS A 179 4.40 7.75 -2.36
CA CYS A 179 4.69 8.38 -3.65
C CYS A 179 5.83 7.62 -4.35
N PRO A 180 5.66 7.13 -5.60
CA PRO A 180 6.69 6.37 -6.29
C PRO A 180 7.92 7.22 -6.66
N THR A 181 7.75 8.55 -6.78
CA THR A 181 8.83 9.46 -7.14
C THR A 181 9.76 9.77 -5.98
N CYS A 182 9.21 10.08 -4.79
CA CYS A 182 10.01 10.44 -3.61
C CYS A 182 10.11 9.32 -2.58
N LEU A 183 9.43 8.20 -2.79
CA LEU A 183 9.40 7.05 -1.87
C LEU A 183 8.90 7.40 -0.45
N GLY A 184 8.07 8.45 -0.32
CA GLY A 184 7.61 8.96 0.97
C GLY A 184 8.51 10.02 1.61
N THR A 185 9.66 10.37 1.02
CA THR A 185 10.57 11.39 1.58
C THR A 185 10.02 12.82 1.51
N LYS A 186 8.93 13.05 0.75
CA LYS A 186 8.27 14.35 0.53
C LYS A 186 9.11 15.38 -0.22
N LEU A 187 10.34 15.02 -0.60
CA LEU A 187 11.31 15.89 -1.23
C LEU A 187 11.59 15.45 -2.66
N ASP A 188 11.96 16.40 -3.52
CA ASP A 188 12.36 16.09 -4.89
C ASP A 188 13.58 15.15 -4.88
N PRO A 189 13.57 14.05 -5.67
CA PRO A 189 14.73 13.18 -5.76
C PRO A 189 15.91 13.93 -6.38
N VAL A 190 17.09 13.83 -5.78
CA VAL A 190 18.30 14.50 -6.29
C VAL A 190 19.01 13.57 -7.28
N PRO A 191 19.28 14.02 -8.51
CA PRO A 191 19.99 13.23 -9.49
C PRO A 191 21.48 13.19 -9.13
N VAL A 192 21.86 12.15 -8.37
CA VAL A 192 23.24 11.74 -8.04
C VAL A 192 24.05 12.77 -7.22
N GLY A 193 24.56 12.35 -6.05
CA GLY A 193 25.46 13.19 -5.23
C GLY A 193 24.86 13.70 -3.92
N GLY A 194 24.29 12.80 -3.11
CA GLY A 194 24.42 12.79 -1.63
C GLY A 194 23.77 13.89 -0.79
N ARG A 195 23.27 15.00 -1.34
CA ARG A 195 22.48 15.98 -0.57
C ARG A 195 21.01 15.83 -0.94
N GLY A 196 20.14 15.66 0.06
CA GLY A 196 18.69 15.67 -0.14
C GLY A 196 18.23 17.02 -0.70
N SER A 197 17.22 17.01 -1.57
CA SER A 197 16.60 18.24 -2.05
C SER A 197 15.89 18.93 -0.89
N VAL A 198 15.90 20.26 -0.86
CA VAL A 198 15.07 21.04 0.09
C VAL A 198 13.67 21.30 -0.50
N ARG A 199 13.48 21.03 -1.79
CA ARG A 199 12.21 21.29 -2.49
C ARG A 199 11.23 20.15 -2.27
N CYS A 200 9.97 20.49 -2.04
CA CYS A 200 8.89 19.52 -1.99
C CYS A 200 8.82 18.72 -3.29
N CYS A 201 8.56 17.42 -3.18
CA CYS A 201 8.38 16.55 -4.33
C CYS A 201 7.24 17.09 -5.19
N LYS A 202 7.51 17.38 -6.47
CA LYS A 202 6.50 17.91 -7.39
C LYS A 202 5.37 16.93 -7.69
N ALA A 203 5.64 15.62 -7.67
CA ALA A 203 4.64 14.60 -7.99
C ALA A 203 3.56 14.50 -6.91
N CYS A 204 3.94 14.54 -5.63
CA CYS A 204 3.00 14.47 -4.51
C CYS A 204 2.76 15.81 -3.81
N SER A 205 3.34 16.91 -4.32
CA SER A 205 3.30 18.24 -3.71
C SER A 205 3.72 18.25 -2.22
N GLY A 206 4.65 17.37 -1.85
CA GLY A 206 5.16 17.26 -0.48
C GLY A 206 4.30 16.43 0.49
N THR A 207 3.23 15.76 0.05
CA THR A 207 2.49 14.83 0.93
C THR A 207 3.32 13.60 1.26
N GLY A 208 4.15 13.15 0.30
CA GLY A 208 4.87 11.88 0.37
C GLY A 208 4.02 10.70 -0.12
N GLU A 209 2.78 10.97 -0.52
CA GLU A 209 1.78 9.95 -0.77
C GLU A 209 1.26 10.01 -2.21
N ARG A 210 0.73 8.88 -2.68
CA ARG A 210 -0.01 8.78 -3.95
C ARG A 210 -1.34 9.52 -3.81
N PRO A 211 -1.87 10.08 -4.91
CA PRO A 211 -3.23 10.61 -4.93
C PRO A 211 -4.23 9.55 -4.44
N LEU A 212 -5.17 9.97 -3.61
CA LEU A 212 -6.20 9.11 -3.08
C LEU A 212 -7.14 8.67 -4.22
N PRO A 213 -7.38 7.35 -4.43
CA PRO A 213 -8.28 6.89 -5.46
C PRO A 213 -9.72 7.36 -5.21
N PHE A 214 -10.45 7.72 -6.28
CA PHE A 214 -11.85 8.15 -6.21
C PHE A 214 -12.11 9.35 -5.29
N ASP A 215 -11.10 10.21 -5.13
CA ASP A 215 -11.24 11.52 -4.51
C ASP A 215 -11.01 12.58 -5.59
N ASP A 216 -12.08 13.26 -5.99
CA ASP A 216 -12.06 14.39 -6.90
C ASP A 216 -13.02 15.49 -6.42
N LYS A 217 -13.08 16.61 -7.15
CA LYS A 217 -13.92 17.75 -6.77
C LYS A 217 -15.42 17.43 -6.67
N HIS A 218 -15.86 16.35 -7.31
CA HIS A 218 -17.26 15.94 -7.43
C HIS A 218 -17.58 14.62 -6.72
N CYS A 219 -16.57 13.87 -6.26
CA CYS A 219 -16.70 12.60 -5.57
C CYS A 219 -15.70 12.51 -4.41
N GLN A 220 -16.20 12.37 -3.18
CA GLN A 220 -15.39 12.24 -1.97
C GLN A 220 -15.43 10.81 -1.41
N ASP A 221 -15.75 9.83 -2.25
CA ASP A 221 -15.93 8.44 -1.81
C ASP A 221 -14.59 7.85 -1.32
N GLY A 222 -13.49 8.18 -1.99
CA GLY A 222 -12.14 7.79 -1.56
C GLY A 222 -11.83 8.26 -0.14
N ARG A 223 -12.10 9.53 0.15
CA ARG A 223 -11.87 10.15 1.47
C ARG A 223 -12.75 9.57 2.57
N GLN A 224 -14.01 9.25 2.25
CA GLN A 224 -14.90 8.58 3.18
C GLN A 224 -14.42 7.17 3.52
N LEU A 225 -14.00 6.40 2.51
CA LEU A 225 -13.46 5.05 2.68
C LEU A 225 -12.15 5.05 3.47
N GLU A 226 -11.23 5.97 3.14
CA GLU A 226 -9.97 6.15 3.88
C GLU A 226 -10.24 6.39 5.37
N ARG A 227 -11.11 7.38 5.67
CA ARG A 227 -11.47 7.70 7.06
C ARG A 227 -12.08 6.50 7.78
N ALA A 228 -12.94 5.75 7.10
CA ALA A 228 -13.53 4.53 7.65
C ALA A 228 -12.48 3.48 7.99
N MET A 229 -11.48 3.30 7.13
CA MET A 229 -10.38 2.35 7.35
C MET A 229 -9.52 2.76 8.56
N ILE A 230 -9.17 4.05 8.68
CA ILE A 230 -8.45 4.61 9.84
C ILE A 230 -9.25 4.38 11.12
N ASP A 231 -10.52 4.79 11.13
CA ASP A 231 -11.39 4.69 12.30
C ASP A 231 -11.62 3.23 12.72
N ALA A 232 -11.82 2.33 11.75
CA ALA A 232 -12.00 0.90 11.99
C ALA A 232 -10.75 0.27 12.60
N LYS A 233 -9.56 0.52 12.03
CA LYS A 233 -8.27 0.05 12.57
C LYS A 233 -8.08 0.56 14.01
N HIS A 234 -8.28 1.86 14.22
CA HIS A 234 -8.12 2.48 15.53
C HIS A 234 -9.06 1.88 16.59
N ARG A 235 -10.34 1.74 16.27
CA ARG A 235 -11.35 1.14 17.16
C ARG A 235 -11.04 -0.31 17.49
N ALA A 236 -10.62 -1.11 16.51
CA ALA A 236 -10.22 -2.49 16.73
C ALA A 236 -9.02 -2.57 17.70
N MET A 237 -7.99 -1.76 17.49
CA MET A 237 -6.83 -1.70 18.39
C MET A 237 -7.22 -1.30 19.82
N GLN A 238 -8.07 -0.27 19.97
CA GLN A 238 -8.56 0.13 21.29
C GLN A 238 -9.33 -1.00 21.98
N GLN A 239 -10.14 -1.76 21.25
CA GLN A 239 -10.90 -2.87 21.83
C GLN A 239 -10.00 -4.02 22.26
N ILE A 240 -9.00 -4.38 21.45
CA ILE A 240 -7.98 -5.38 21.81
C ILE A 240 -7.23 -4.94 23.07
N LYS A 241 -6.83 -3.67 23.16
CA LYS A 241 -6.18 -3.11 24.34
C LYS A 241 -7.06 -3.16 25.60
N ARG A 242 -8.36 -2.90 25.46
CA ARG A 242 -9.30 -3.00 26.59
C ARG A 242 -9.48 -4.45 27.05
N PHE A 243 -9.64 -5.37 26.11
CA PHE A 243 -9.83 -6.78 26.43
C PHE A 243 -8.60 -7.37 27.14
N THR A 244 -7.42 -7.10 26.60
CA THR A 244 -6.14 -7.51 27.18
C THR A 244 -5.98 -6.95 28.60
N ALA A 245 -6.22 -5.66 28.83
CA ALA A 245 -6.11 -5.04 30.16
C ALA A 245 -7.16 -5.52 31.18
N SER A 246 -8.29 -6.06 30.73
CA SER A 246 -9.29 -6.69 31.62
C SER A 246 -8.91 -8.12 31.97
N ALA A 247 -8.32 -8.87 31.04
CA ALA A 247 -7.84 -10.23 31.27
C ALA A 247 -6.71 -10.29 32.32
N HIS A 248 -5.93 -9.22 32.50
CA HIS A 248 -4.92 -9.11 33.57
C HIS A 248 -5.47 -8.82 34.97
N ARG A 249 -6.77 -8.51 35.11
CA ARG A 249 -7.36 -8.09 36.39
C ARG A 249 -8.26 -9.14 37.06
N GLY A 250 -8.48 -10.27 36.41
CA GLY A 250 -9.21 -11.42 36.95
C GLY A 250 -8.28 -12.59 37.15
#